data_AF-A0A7V6TYX7-F1
#
_entry.id   AF-A0A7V6TYX7-F1
#
_cell.length_a   1.000
_cell.length_b   1.000
_cell.length_c   1.000
_cell.angle_alpha   90.00
_cell.angle_beta   90.00
_cell.angle_gamma   90.00
#
_symmetry.space_group_name_H-M   'P 1'
#
loop_
_entity.id
_entity.type
_entity.pdbx_description
1 polymer ?
#
loop_
_entity_poly.entity_id
_entity_poly.type
_entity_poly.pdbx_seq_one_letter_code
_entity_poly.pdbx_strand_id
1 'polypeptide(L)' 'MAGSVNKVILVGNLGADPEIRRLNSGDVVANLRIATSESWRDRQTGERKDRTEWHSVVI' A
#
# COMPACT_ATOMS: atom_id res chain seq x y z
N MET A 1 -22.83 8.21 19.76
CA MET A 1 -21.36 8.30 19.63
C MET A 1 -20.92 7.40 18.50
N ALA A 2 -20.25 7.95 17.49
CA ALA A 2 -19.21 7.25 16.72
C ALA A 2 -18.50 8.30 15.84
N GLY A 3 -17.77 9.21 16.47
CA GLY A 3 -16.84 10.09 15.76
C GLY A 3 -15.47 9.44 15.73
N SER A 4 -15.23 8.50 14.82
CA SER A 4 -13.89 7.97 14.58
C SER A 4 -13.48 8.18 13.13
N VAL A 5 -12.18 8.26 12.89
CA VAL A 5 -11.60 8.41 11.55
C VAL A 5 -10.66 7.23 11.32
N ASN A 6 -10.89 6.49 10.24
CA ASN A 6 -9.93 5.56 9.69
C ASN A 6 -9.46 6.12 8.35
N LYS A 7 -8.19 6.51 8.27
CA LYS A 7 -7.59 7.14 7.08
C LYS A 7 -6.20 6.58 6.86
N VAL A 8 -5.95 6.13 5.64
CA VAL A 8 -4.63 5.71 5.16
C VAL A 8 -4.22 6.65 4.02
N ILE A 9 -2.98 7.14 4.06
CA ILE A 9 -2.37 7.95 2.99
C ILE A 9 -1.09 7.23 2.59
N LEU A 10 -0.99 6.82 1.32
CA LEU A 10 0.17 6.12 0.77
C LEU A 10 0.79 6.96 -0.37
N VAL A 11 2.11 7.03 -0.38
CA VAL A 11 2.90 7.53 -1.51
C VAL A 11 3.92 6.47 -1.83
N GLY A 12 3.85 5.90 -3.02
CA GLY A 12 4.66 4.75 -3.40
C GLY A 12 4.51 4.43 -4.89
N ASN A 13 5.11 3.31 -5.29
CA ASN A 13 5.12 2.87 -6.68
C ASN A 13 4.23 1.65 -6.88
N LEU A 14 3.61 1.53 -8.06
CA LEU A 14 2.94 0.30 -8.46
C LEU A 14 3.97 -0.83 -8.65
N GLY A 15 3.69 -2.00 -8.09
CA GLY A 15 4.51 -3.20 -8.28
C GLY A 15 4.21 -3.96 -9.57
N ALA A 16 3.06 -3.69 -10.18
CA ALA A 16 2.59 -4.25 -11.44
C ALA A 16 1.52 -3.34 -12.03
N ASP A 17 1.16 -3.57 -13.30
CA ASP A 17 0.01 -2.91 -13.91
C ASP A 17 -1.28 -3.17 -13.10
N PRO A 18 -2.22 -2.21 -13.03
CA PRO A 18 -3.50 -2.41 -12.36
C PRO A 18 -4.28 -3.61 -12.91
N GLU A 19 -4.81 -4.44 -12.02
CA GLU A 19 -5.67 -5.55 -12.42
C GLU A 19 -7.13 -5.10 -12.40
N ILE A 20 -7.78 -5.12 -13.57
CA ILE A 20 -9.20 -4.73 -13.72
C ILE A 20 -10.06 -5.98 -13.88
N ARG A 21 -11.08 -6.12 -13.04
CA ARG A 21 -12.03 -7.24 -13.08
C ARG A 21 -13.47 -6.75 -13.13
N ARG A 22 -14.33 -7.47 -13.85
CA ARG A 22 -15.79 -7.31 -13.78
C ARG A 22 -16.36 -8.38 -12.86
N LEU A 23 -17.15 -7.95 -11.89
CA LEU A 23 -17.87 -8.85 -11.00
C LEU A 23 -19.13 -9.40 -11.68
N ASN A 24 -19.69 -10.47 -11.15
CA ASN A 24 -20.96 -11.03 -11.64
C ASN A 24 -22.12 -10.04 -11.50
N SER A 25 -22.01 -9.04 -10.60
CA SER A 25 -22.96 -7.93 -10.47
C SER A 25 -22.90 -6.94 -11.64
N GLY A 26 -21.85 -7.01 -12.47
CA GLY A 26 -21.56 -6.03 -13.53
C GLY A 26 -20.61 -4.91 -13.09
N ASP A 27 -20.36 -4.76 -11.79
CA ASP A 27 -19.45 -3.75 -11.25
C ASP A 27 -18.00 -4.00 -11.69
N VAL A 28 -17.26 -2.92 -11.86
CA VAL A 28 -15.83 -2.95 -12.20
C VAL A 28 -15.03 -2.67 -10.94
N VAL A 29 -14.02 -3.49 -10.68
CA VAL A 29 -13.09 -3.34 -9.55
C VAL A 29 -11.66 -3.28 -10.09
N ALA A 30 -10.85 -2.38 -9.53
CA ALA A 30 -9.41 -2.31 -9.78
C ALA A 30 -8.62 -2.73 -8.53
N ASN A 31 -7.70 -3.68 -8.69
CA ASN A 31 -6.72 -4.02 -7.65
C ASN A 31 -5.37 -3.38 -8.00
N LEU A 32 -4.75 -2.74 -7.01
CA LEU A 32 -3.40 -2.17 -7.10
C LEU A 32 -2.52 -2.80 -6.03
N ARG A 33 -1.23 -2.96 -6.35
CA ARG A 33 -0.19 -3.35 -5.40
C ARG A 33 0.83 -2.23 -5.29
N ILE A 34 0.93 -1.60 -4.13
CA ILE A 34 1.78 -0.42 -3.90
C ILE A 34 2.97 -0.76 -2.99
N ALA A 35 4.18 -0.46 -3.45
CA ALA A 35 5.40 -0.49 -2.65
C ALA A 35 5.66 0.87 -2.00
N THR A 36 5.85 0.90 -0.69
CA THR A 36 6.40 2.04 0.05
C THR A 36 7.70 1.62 0.72
N SER A 37 8.67 2.52 0.85
CA SER A 37 9.97 2.20 1.45
C SER A 37 10.33 3.18 2.55
N GLU A 38 10.91 2.66 3.62
CA GLU A 38 11.52 3.45 4.69
C GLU A 38 13.02 3.12 4.80
N SER A 39 13.81 4.15 5.08
CA SER A 39 15.25 4.04 5.33
C SER A 39 15.54 4.60 6.72
N TRP A 40 16.18 3.82 7.58
CA TRP A 40 16.53 4.27 8.94
C TRP A 40 17.91 3.78 9.35
N ARG A 41 18.44 4.35 10.43
CA ARG A 41 19.68 3.90 11.05
C ARG A 41 19.34 2.97 12.22
N ASP A 42 19.89 1.77 12.20
CA ASP A 42 19.74 0.82 13.29
C ASP A 42 20.39 1.38 14.57
N ARG A 43 19.67 1.34 15.68
CA ARG A 43 20.12 1.96 16.93
C ARG A 43 21.22 1.14 17.64
N GLN A 44 21.29 -0.16 17.39
CA GLN A 44 22.27 -1.06 18.02
C GLN A 44 23.55 -1.15 17.19
N THR A 45 23.42 -1.32 15.87
CA THR A 45 24.58 -1.50 14.98
C THR A 45 25.07 -0.20 14.36
N GLY A 46 24.22 0.83 14.28
CA GLY A 46 24.55 2.09 13.61
C GLY A 46 24.52 2.02 12.09
N GLU A 47 24.17 0.88 11.51
CA GLU A 47 24.07 0.67 10.06
C GLU A 47 22.80 1.29 9.48
N ARG A 48 22.85 1.66 8.18
CA ARG A 48 21.64 2.03 7.44
C ARG A 48 20.90 0.77 7.00
N LYS A 49 19.59 0.75 7.24
CA LYS A 49 18.67 -0.30 6.80
C LYS A 49 17.57 0.30 5.95
N ASP A 50 17.17 -0.45 4.93
CA ASP A 50 16.04 -0.14 4.07
C ASP A 50 15.00 -1.25 4.19
N ARG A 51 13.72 -0.87 4.21
CA ARG A 51 12.60 -1.83 4.21
C ARG A 51 11.53 -1.36 3.27
N THR A 52 11.04 -2.30 2.45
CA THR A 52 9.90 -2.08 1.57
C THR A 52 8.70 -2.83 2.13
N GLU A 53 7.56 -2.13 2.18
CA GLU A 53 6.26 -2.69 2.52
C GLU A 53 5.34 -2.69 1.30
N TRP A 54 4.52 -3.74 1.20
CA TRP A 54 3.59 -3.94 0.09
C TRP A 54 2.16 -3.83 0.56
N HIS A 55 1.39 -2.99 -0.13
CA HIS A 55 0.00 -2.69 0.19
C HIS A 55 -0.90 -3.16 -0.94
N SER A 56 -1.98 -3.86 -0.60
CA SER A 56 -3.05 -4.18 -1.55
C SER A 56 -4.15 -3.12 -1.43
N VAL A 57 -4.42 -2.41 -2.53
CA VAL A 57 -5.46 -1.36 -2.60
C VAL A 57 -6.55 -1.80 -3.57
N VAL A 58 -7.81 -1.66 -3.17
CA VAL A 58 -8.98 -2.02 -3.97
C VAL A 58 -9.78 -0.74 -4.23
N ILE A 59 -10.14 -0.50 -5.49
CA ILE A 59 -10.96 0.63 -5.96
C ILE A 59 -12.21 0.07 -6.64
#